data_AF-A0A838VWB8-F1
#
_entry.id   AF-A0A838VWB8-F1
#
_cell.length_a   1.000
_cell.length_b   1.000
_cell.length_c   1.000
_cell.angle_alpha   90.00
_cell.angle_beta   90.00
_cell.angle_gamma   90.00
#
_symmetry.space_group_name_H-M   'P 1'
#
loop_
_entity.id
_entity.type
_entity.pdbx_description
1 polymer ?
#
loop_
_entity_poly.entity_id
_entity_poly.type
_entity_poly.pdbx_seq_one_letter_code
_entity_poly.pdbx_strand_id
1 'polypeptide(L)' 'MESNFKEFKEIIEIGLQNNMPRDAKLIMVGQILNAVACNQLTIEEGQKLEEIMGGRKEWEEALGYAIFGYYSKDIA' A
#
# COMPACT_ATOMS: atom_id res chain seq x y z
N MET A 1 -4.80 -12.88 20.46
CA MET A 1 -5.12 -12.43 19.09
C MET A 1 -4.33 -11.16 18.90
N GLU A 2 -3.21 -11.22 18.18
CA GLU A 2 -2.50 -9.98 17.85
C GLU A 2 -3.42 -9.12 16.99
N SER A 3 -3.35 -7.80 17.16
CA SER A 3 -4.11 -6.89 16.31
C SER A 3 -3.64 -7.07 14.86
N ASN A 4 -4.55 -7.32 13.92
CA ASN A 4 -4.23 -7.43 12.49
C ASN A 4 -3.38 -6.25 12.01
N PHE A 5 -3.63 -5.05 12.55
CA PHE A 5 -2.82 -3.86 12.26
C PHE A 5 -1.33 -4.05 12.61
N LYS A 6 -1.04 -4.69 13.76
CA LYS A 6 0.33 -4.94 14.20
C LYS A 6 1.04 -5.91 13.25
N GLU A 7 0.35 -6.98 12.84
CA GLU A 7 0.89 -7.97 11.91
C GLU A 7 1.22 -7.33 10.54
N PHE A 8 0.27 -6.59 9.97
CA PHE A 8 0.51 -5.84 8.73
C PHE A 8 1.67 -4.86 8.87
N LYS A 9 1.71 -4.11 9.96
CA LYS A 9 2.76 -3.14 10.21
C LYS A 9 4.14 -3.80 10.27
N GLU A 10 4.27 -4.92 10.97
CA GLU A 10 5.53 -5.66 11.09
C GLU A 10 6.01 -6.19 9.73
N ILE A 11 5.11 -6.78 8.93
CA ILE A 11 5.44 -7.26 7.57
C ILE A 11 5.91 -6.10 6.68
N ILE A 12 5.21 -4.96 6.73
CA ILE A 12 5.57 -3.76 5.96
C ILE A 12 6.95 -3.25 6.39
N GLU A 13 7.18 -3.09 7.70
CA GLU A 13 8.44 -2.56 8.23
C GLU A 13 9.62 -3.48 7.87
N ILE A 14 9.47 -4.79 8.04
CA ILE A 14 10.50 -5.77 7.64
C ILE A 14 10.75 -5.69 6.13
N GLY A 15 9.71 -5.63 5.32
CA GLY A 15 9.88 -5.55 3.88
C GLY A 15 10.56 -4.24 3.45
N LEU A 16 10.19 -3.10 4.03
CA LEU A 16 10.83 -1.81 3.74
C LEU A 16 12.32 -1.82 4.12
N GLN A 17 12.68 -2.41 5.26
CA GLN A 17 14.09 -2.61 5.65
C GLN A 17 14.88 -3.47 4.65
N ASN A 18 14.18 -4.33 3.90
CA ASN A 18 14.75 -5.22 2.88
C ASN A 18 14.53 -4.71 1.44
N ASN A 19 14.31 -3.40 1.26
CA ASN A 19 14.08 -2.77 -0.04
C ASN A 19 12.88 -3.38 -0.80
N MET A 20 11.73 -3.53 -0.12
CA MET A 20 10.49 -4.04 -0.72
C MET A 20 10.24 -3.40 -2.09
N PRO A 21 10.16 -4.20 -3.16
CA PRO A 21 9.94 -3.68 -4.51
C PRO A 21 8.53 -3.09 -4.62
N ARG A 22 8.36 -2.13 -5.54
CA ARG A 22 7.08 -1.45 -5.78
C ARG A 22 5.92 -2.42 -5.97
N ASP A 23 6.11 -3.50 -6.72
CA ASP A 23 5.05 -4.48 -6.99
C ASP A 23 4.60 -5.20 -5.72
N ALA A 24 5.53 -5.51 -4.82
CA ALA A 24 5.20 -6.08 -3.51
C ALA A 24 4.45 -5.08 -2.63
N LYS A 25 4.79 -3.79 -2.68
CA LYS A 25 4.01 -2.73 -2.00
C LYS A 25 2.58 -2.67 -2.55
N LEU A 26 2.39 -2.76 -3.86
CA LEU A 26 1.06 -2.76 -4.48
C LEU A 26 0.22 -3.98 -4.08
N ILE A 27 0.84 -5.16 -3.99
CA ILE A 27 0.19 -6.37 -3.47
C ILE A 27 -0.25 -6.15 -2.01
N MET A 28 0.62 -5.56 -1.18
CA MET A 28 0.33 -5.26 0.21
C MET A 28 -0.84 -4.26 0.36
N VAL A 29 -0.89 -3.23 -0.47
CA VAL A 29 -2.03 -2.30 -0.55
C VAL A 29 -3.32 -3.05 -0.86
N GLY A 30 -3.31 -3.97 -1.83
CA GLY A 30 -4.47 -4.81 -2.13
C GLY A 30 -4.94 -5.66 -0.94
N GLN A 31 -4.00 -6.23 -0.16
CA GLN A 31 -4.31 -6.99 1.04
C GLN A 31 -4.91 -6.12 2.15
N ILE A 32 -4.39 -4.91 2.34
CA ILE A 32 -4.93 -3.92 3.30
C ILE A 32 -6.37 -3.55 2.92
N LEU A 33 -6.63 -3.24 1.65
CA LEU A 33 -7.97 -2.90 1.15
C LEU A 33 -8.94 -4.06 1.38
N ASN A 34 -8.52 -5.29 1.12
CA ASN A 34 -9.33 -6.48 1.39
C ASN A 34 -9.62 -6.65 2.90
N ALA A 35 -8.62 -6.43 3.76
CA ALA A 35 -8.79 -6.51 5.20
C ALA A 35 -9.76 -5.43 5.73
N VAL A 36 -9.70 -4.20 5.19
CA VAL A 36 -10.70 -3.16 5.49
C VAL A 36 -12.09 -3.59 5.03
N ALA A 37 -12.23 -4.11 3.81
CA ALA A 37 -13.53 -4.59 3.28
C ALA A 37 -14.12 -5.74 4.10
N CYS A 38 -13.27 -6.57 4.71
CA CYS A 38 -13.67 -7.66 5.59
C CYS A 38 -13.87 -7.25 7.06
N ASN A 39 -13.79 -5.95 7.39
CA ASN A 39 -13.83 -5.42 8.76
C ASN A 39 -12.72 -5.99 9.68
N GLN A 40 -11.61 -6.45 9.10
CA GLN A 40 -10.43 -6.91 9.83
C GLN A 40 -9.51 -5.76 10.22
N LEU A 41 -9.61 -4.64 9.50
CA LEU A 41 -9.00 -3.36 9.81
C LEU A 41 -10.07 -2.27 9.74
N THR A 42 -9.92 -1.23 10.55
CA THR A 42 -10.65 0.02 10.36
C THR A 42 -10.09 0.78 9.15
N ILE A 43 -10.89 1.72 8.61
CA ILE A 43 -10.45 2.60 7.52
C ILE A 43 -9.19 3.40 7.94
N GLU A 44 -9.15 3.87 9.18
CA GLU A 44 -8.04 4.66 9.73
C GLU A 44 -6.76 3.83 9.86
N GLU A 45 -6.87 2.56 10.26
CA GLU A 45 -5.75 1.62 10.28
C GLU A 45 -5.23 1.32 8.88
N GLY A 46 -6.12 1.09 7.91
CA GLY A 46 -5.74 0.88 6.52
C GLY A 46 -4.98 2.08 5.95
N GLN A 47 -5.47 3.30 6.17
CA GLN A 47 -4.81 4.54 5.75
C GLN A 47 -3.41 4.69 6.36
N LYS A 48 -3.25 4.41 7.66
CA LYS A 48 -1.94 4.46 8.32
C LYS A 48 -0.94 3.48 7.69
N LEU A 49 -1.39 2.27 7.33
CA LEU A 49 -0.53 1.27 6.70
C LEU A 49 -0.13 1.70 5.26
N GLU A 50 -1.07 2.27 4.50
CA GLU A 50 -0.76 2.84 3.18
C GLU A 50 0.26 3.99 3.28
N GLU A 51 0.14 4.87 4.27
CA GLU A 51 1.06 6.00 4.51
C GLU A 51 2.49 5.54 4.78
N ILE A 52 2.68 4.47 5.57
CA ILE A 52 4.01 3.90 5.86
C ILE A 52 4.72 3.46 4.56
N MET A 53 3.97 3.00 3.57
CA MET A 53 4.53 2.45 2.33
C MET A 53 4.80 3.48 1.22
N GLY A 54 4.37 4.73 1.40
CA GLY A 54 4.50 5.81 0.40
C GLY A 54 3.21 6.63 0.19
N GLY A 55 2.08 6.15 0.69
CA GLY A 55 0.78 6.82 0.62
C GLY A 55 0.11 6.78 -0.76
N ARG A 56 -1.15 7.23 -0.80
CA ARG A 56 -2.03 7.10 -1.98
C ARG A 56 -1.49 7.70 -3.27
N LYS A 57 -0.75 8.80 -3.18
CA LYS A 57 -0.20 9.46 -4.37
C LYS A 57 0.75 8.54 -5.15
N GLU A 58 1.55 7.75 -4.45
CA GLU A 58 2.46 6.78 -5.08
C GLU A 58 1.68 5.68 -5.79
N TRP A 59 0.53 5.26 -5.24
CA TRP A 59 -0.36 4.27 -5.83
C TRP A 59 -1.13 4.79 -7.04
N GLU A 60 -1.59 6.03 -6.99
CA GLU A 60 -2.27 6.70 -8.11
C GLU A 60 -1.32 6.90 -9.29
N GLU A 61 -0.10 7.36 -9.03
CA GLU A 61 0.95 7.47 -10.07
C GLU A 61 1.29 6.09 -10.63
N ALA A 62 1.39 5.07 -9.77
CA ALA A 62 1.70 3.71 -10.17
C ALA A 62 0.61 3.07 -11.04
N LEU A 63 -0.66 3.26 -10.66
CA LEU A 63 -1.82 2.80 -11.38
C LEU A 63 -1.96 3.55 -12.71
N GLY A 64 -1.76 4.86 -12.70
CA GLY A 64 -1.76 5.68 -13.91
C GLY A 64 -0.74 5.17 -14.93
N TYR A 65 0.49 4.92 -14.51
CA TYR A 65 1.50 4.32 -15.39
C TYR A 65 1.07 2.94 -15.91
N ALA A 66 0.50 2.08 -15.06
CA ALA A 66 0.08 0.74 -15.46
C ALA A 66 -1.08 0.76 -16.48
N ILE A 67 -1.99 1.74 -16.39
CA ILE A 67 -3.13 1.89 -17.30
C ILE A 67 -2.70 2.57 -18.61
N PHE A 68 -1.93 3.66 -18.53
CA PHE A 68 -1.67 4.55 -19.66
C PHE A 68 -0.29 4.39 -20.31
N GLY A 69 0.67 3.76 -19.62
CA GLY A 69 2.03 3.53 -20.12
C GLY A 69 3.00 4.73 -19.99
N TYR A 70 2.58 5.82 -19.37
CA TYR A 70 3.40 7.02 -19.09
C TYR A 70 3.02 7.64 -17.74
N TYR A 71 3.91 8.43 -17.14
CA TYR A 71 3.60 9.16 -15.91
C TYR A 71 2.84 10.44 -16.23
N SER A 72 1.93 10.87 -15.36
CA SER A 72 1.16 12.12 -15.57
C SER A 72 2.06 13.36 -15.70
N LYS A 73 3.29 13.30 -15.16
CA LYS A 73 4.32 14.34 -15.28
C LYS A 73 4.88 14.47 -16.70
N ASP A 74 4.67 13.48 -17.56
CA ASP A 74 5.17 13.45 -18.94
C ASP A 74 4.24 14.20 -19.92
N ILE A 75 3.09 14.72 -19.46
CA ILE A 75 2.13 15.52 -20.25
C ILE A 75 2.25 17.03 -19.96
N ALA A 76 3.20 17.45 -19.10
CA ALA A 76 3.40 18.86 -18.75
C ALA A 76 4.25 19.62 -19.76
#